data_AF-A0A5K0YNZ9-F1
#
_entry.id   AF-A0A5K0YNZ9-F1
#
_cell.length_a   1.000
_cell.length_b   1.000
_cell.length_c   1.000
_cell.angle_alpha   90.00
_cell.angle_beta   90.00
_cell.angle_gamma   90.00
#
_symmetry.space_group_name_H-M   'P 1'
#
loop_
_entity.id
_entity.type
_entity.pdbx_description
1 polymer ?
#
loop_
_entity_poly.entity_id
_entity_poly.type
_entity_poly.pdbx_seq_one_letter_code
_entity_poly.pdbx_strand_id
1 'polypeptide(L)'
;DDFWCTDPSGDPNGTFWLQGCHMVHCAYNSLWMAHFIHPDWDMFQSTHPCAAFHAASRAISGGPIYVSDSVGDHNFRLLKTIVLPDGSILRCNFYALPTRDCLFQDPLHDGQTILKIWNLNK
;
A
#
# COMPACT_ATOMS: atom_id res chain seq x y z
N ASP A 1 -8.62 0.66 -0.92
CA ASP A 1 -8.70 2.09 -1.22
C ASP A 1 -9.20 2.75 0.05
N ASP A 2 -8.39 3.66 0.59
CA ASP A 2 -8.64 4.36 1.85
C ASP A 2 -9.74 5.42 1.72
N PHE A 3 -10.29 5.63 0.51
CA PHE A 3 -11.56 6.33 0.31
C PHE A 3 -12.73 5.67 1.07
N TRP A 4 -12.69 4.35 1.28
CA TRP A 4 -13.79 3.61 1.90
C TRP A 4 -13.52 3.38 3.39
N CYS A 5 -13.65 4.45 4.17
CA CYS A 5 -13.57 4.41 5.63
C CYS A 5 -14.67 3.54 6.27
N THR A 6 -15.74 3.27 5.53
CA THR A 6 -16.86 2.39 5.90
C THR A 6 -17.20 1.51 4.72
N ASP A 7 -17.42 0.23 4.99
CA ASP A 7 -17.91 -0.70 3.98
C ASP A 7 -19.31 -0.28 3.49
N PRO A 8 -19.54 -0.19 2.17
CA PRO A 8 -20.84 0.20 1.63
C PRO A 8 -21.95 -0.82 1.92
N SER A 9 -21.61 -2.05 2.29
CA SER A 9 -22.55 -3.10 2.72
C SER A 9 -22.73 -3.15 4.24
N GLY A 10 -22.04 -2.29 4.99
CA GLY A 10 -22.17 -2.16 6.45
C GLY A 10 -21.34 -3.16 7.26
N ASP A 11 -20.35 -3.83 6.66
CA ASP A 11 -19.43 -4.69 7.42
C ASP A 11 -18.57 -3.83 8.38
N PRO A 12 -18.67 -4.04 9.71
CA PRO A 12 -17.85 -3.30 10.69
C PRO A 12 -16.33 -3.52 10.52
N ASN A 13 -15.92 -4.59 9.84
CA ASN A 13 -14.51 -4.89 9.54
C ASN A 13 -14.09 -4.44 8.13
N GLY A 14 -15.02 -4.00 7.28
CA GLY A 14 -14.68 -3.70 5.89
C GLY A 14 -13.74 -2.51 5.74
N THR A 15 -13.69 -1.59 6.73
CA THR A 15 -12.65 -0.55 6.83
C THR A 15 -11.24 -1.11 6.78
N PHE A 16 -10.99 -2.31 7.32
CA PHE A 16 -9.68 -2.96 7.34
C PHE A 16 -9.52 -3.92 6.16
N TRP A 17 -10.56 -4.72 5.89
CA TRP A 17 -10.53 -5.70 4.81
C TRP A 17 -10.26 -5.00 3.46
N LEU A 18 -11.02 -3.97 3.09
CA LEU A 18 -10.83 -3.26 1.82
C LEU A 18 -9.40 -2.72 1.61
N GLN A 19 -8.64 -2.49 2.67
CA GLN A 19 -7.25 -2.04 2.58
C GLN A 19 -6.29 -3.18 2.26
N GLY A 20 -6.48 -4.34 2.88
CA GLY A 20 -5.76 -5.56 2.49
C GLY A 20 -6.06 -5.94 1.04
N CYS A 21 -7.32 -5.82 0.62
CA CYS A 21 -7.79 -6.13 -0.74
C CYS A 21 -7.03 -5.30 -1.76
N HIS A 22 -6.95 -4.00 -1.49
CA HIS A 22 -6.23 -3.05 -2.32
C HIS A 22 -4.76 -3.42 -2.49
N MET A 23 -4.06 -3.76 -1.40
CA MET A 23 -2.63 -4.11 -1.50
C MET A 23 -2.39 -5.42 -2.23
N VAL A 24 -3.28 -6.41 -2.12
CA VAL A 24 -3.22 -7.62 -2.94
C VAL A 24 -3.37 -7.26 -4.42
N HIS A 25 -4.40 -6.48 -4.77
CA HIS A 25 -4.59 -6.06 -6.16
C HIS A 25 -3.40 -5.24 -6.69
N CYS A 26 -2.87 -4.29 -5.92
CA CYS A 26 -1.70 -3.51 -6.32
C CYS A 26 -0.47 -4.40 -6.58
N ALA A 27 -0.18 -5.35 -5.69
CA ALA A 27 0.96 -6.25 -5.83
C ALA A 27 0.82 -7.18 -7.05
N TYR A 28 -0.35 -7.80 -7.23
CA TYR A 28 -0.61 -8.70 -8.36
C TYR A 28 -0.70 -7.96 -9.70
N ASN A 29 -1.29 -6.76 -9.73
CA ASN A 29 -1.27 -5.91 -10.92
C ASN A 29 0.17 -5.50 -11.27
N SER A 30 1.00 -5.21 -10.28
CA SER A 30 2.41 -4.89 -10.51
C SER A 30 3.16 -6.06 -11.15
N LEU A 31 2.86 -7.31 -10.79
CA LEU A 31 3.46 -8.49 -11.42
C LEU A 31 3.29 -8.50 -12.96
N TRP A 32 2.14 -8.07 -13.46
CA TRP A 32 1.88 -8.03 -14.90
C TRP A 32 2.28 -6.68 -15.54
N MET A 33 1.83 -5.58 -14.94
CA MET A 33 1.90 -4.26 -15.55
C MET A 33 3.30 -3.62 -15.49
N ALA A 34 4.12 -3.99 -14.50
CA ALA A 34 5.48 -3.45 -14.33
C ALA A 34 6.40 -3.64 -15.54
N HIS A 35 6.05 -4.57 -16.44
CA HIS A 35 6.79 -4.82 -17.67
C HIS A 35 6.59 -3.73 -18.74
N PHE A 36 5.55 -2.91 -18.61
CA PHE A 36 5.16 -1.91 -19.61
C PHE A 36 5.01 -0.51 -19.05
N ILE A 37 4.60 -0.39 -17.78
CA ILE A 37 4.33 0.87 -17.11
C ILE A 37 4.95 0.89 -15.73
N HIS A 38 5.10 2.08 -15.15
CA HIS A 38 5.49 2.27 -13.77
C HIS A 38 4.22 2.18 -12.90
N PRO A 39 4.01 1.11 -12.11
CA PRO A 39 2.80 0.96 -11.31
C PRO A 39 2.71 2.04 -10.24
N ASP A 40 1.54 2.65 -10.14
CA ASP A 40 1.16 3.55 -9.07
C ASP A 40 0.19 2.80 -8.15
N TRP A 41 0.48 2.79 -6.84
CA TRP A 41 -0.35 2.12 -5.83
C TRP A 41 -1.41 3.05 -5.24
N ASP A 42 -1.62 4.19 -5.88
CA ASP A 42 -2.56 5.24 -5.52
C ASP A 42 -2.15 6.01 -4.25
N MET A 43 -2.81 7.15 -4.04
CA MET A 43 -2.70 7.99 -2.87
C MET A 43 -3.11 7.29 -1.57
N PHE A 44 -2.82 7.91 -0.43
CA PHE A 44 -3.42 7.53 0.85
C PHE A 44 -3.61 8.74 1.78
N GLN A 45 -4.50 8.62 2.75
CA GLN A 45 -4.75 9.57 3.81
C GLN A 45 -3.95 9.15 5.04
N SER A 46 -3.11 10.06 5.54
CA SER A 46 -2.24 9.85 6.70
C SER A 46 -3.01 9.81 8.02
N THR A 47 -4.28 10.25 8.02
CA THR A 47 -5.20 10.19 9.16
C THR A 47 -6.12 8.96 9.14
N HIS A 48 -6.11 8.15 8.08
CA HIS A 48 -6.91 6.93 8.00
C HIS A 48 -6.51 5.92 9.10
N PRO A 49 -7.44 5.11 9.65
CA PRO A 49 -7.12 4.08 10.65
C PRO A 49 -6.02 3.09 10.22
N CYS A 50 -5.92 2.83 8.91
CA CYS A 50 -4.89 1.97 8.31
C CYS A 50 -3.70 2.75 7.72
N ALA A 51 -3.51 4.03 8.05
CA ALA A 51 -2.53 4.88 7.39
C ALA A 51 -1.09 4.35 7.49
N ALA A 52 -0.70 3.76 8.63
CA ALA A 52 0.63 3.19 8.80
C ALA A 52 0.88 1.99 7.84
N PHE A 53 -0.14 1.16 7.64
CA PHE A 53 -0.11 0.06 6.69
C PHE A 53 0.04 0.58 5.24
N HIS A 54 -0.70 1.63 4.89
CA HIS A 54 -0.59 2.25 3.58
C HIS A 54 0.76 2.94 3.35
N ALA A 55 1.27 3.68 4.33
CA ALA A 55 2.58 4.33 4.26
C ALA A 55 3.70 3.31 4.04
N ALA A 56 3.71 2.21 4.81
CA ALA A 56 4.68 1.13 4.64
C ALA A 56 4.55 0.46 3.26
N SER A 57 3.33 0.24 2.79
CA SER A 57 3.07 -0.38 1.49
C SER A 57 3.56 0.49 0.32
N ARG A 58 3.38 1.81 0.39
CA ARG A 58 3.91 2.75 -0.62
C ARG A 58 5.43 2.89 -0.52
N ALA A 59 6.01 2.79 0.68
CA ALA A 59 7.46 2.82 0.85
C ALA A 59 8.16 1.63 0.14
N ILE A 60 7.54 0.44 0.15
CA ILE A 60 8.08 -0.74 -0.53
C ILE A 60 7.63 -0.86 -2.00
N SER A 61 6.55 -0.17 -2.42
CA SER A 61 5.96 -0.35 -3.77
C SER A 61 6.94 -0.06 -4.90
N GLY A 62 7.91 0.83 -4.68
CA GLY A 62 8.82 1.35 -5.71
C GLY A 62 8.16 2.37 -6.64
N GLY A 63 6.87 2.63 -6.44
CA GLY A 63 6.10 3.65 -7.12
C GLY A 63 6.22 5.03 -6.46
N PRO A 64 5.42 6.01 -6.93
CA PRO A 64 5.28 7.28 -6.26
C PRO A 64 4.57 7.15 -4.91
N ILE A 65 4.75 8.16 -4.05
CA ILE A 65 4.07 8.27 -2.76
C ILE A 65 3.30 9.59 -2.76
N TYR A 66 1.98 9.50 -2.78
CA TYR A 66 1.07 10.65 -2.70
C TYR A 66 0.21 10.57 -1.45
N VAL A 67 -0.08 11.74 -0.87
CA VAL A 67 -0.98 11.88 0.28
C VAL A 67 -2.15 12.76 -0.12
N SER A 68 -3.36 12.37 0.26
CA SER A 68 -4.61 13.02 -0.12
C SER A 68 -5.44 13.51 1.07
N ASP A 69 -4.75 13.82 2.16
CA ASP A 69 -5.34 14.44 3.34
C ASP A 69 -6.04 15.77 3.00
N SER A 70 -7.03 16.10 3.80
CA SER A 70 -7.58 17.45 3.81
C SER A 70 -6.51 18.46 4.24
N VAL A 71 -6.55 19.66 3.64
CA VAL A 71 -5.60 20.73 3.96
C VAL A 71 -5.67 21.05 5.46
N GLY A 72 -4.52 20.94 6.13
CA GLY A 72 -4.39 21.19 7.56
C GLY A 72 -4.65 19.96 8.44
N ASP A 73 -5.07 18.83 7.88
CA ASP A 73 -5.36 17.58 8.59
C ASP A 73 -4.36 16.47 8.22
N HIS A 74 -3.07 16.77 8.36
CA HIS A 74 -1.99 15.83 8.10
C HIS A 74 -1.47 15.20 9.38
N ASN A 75 -1.29 13.88 9.38
CA ASN A 75 -0.53 13.18 10.39
C ASN A 75 0.98 13.27 10.11
N PHE A 76 1.58 14.42 10.42
CA PHE A 76 3.02 14.64 10.23
C PHE A 76 3.90 13.66 11.00
N ARG A 77 3.42 13.06 12.10
CA ARG A 77 4.18 12.04 12.83
C ARG A 77 4.39 10.80 11.96
N LEU A 78 3.36 10.34 11.27
CA LEU A 78 3.45 9.23 10.33
C LEU A 78 4.25 9.61 9.08
N LEU A 79 3.97 10.77 8.47
CA LEU A 79 4.65 11.17 7.23
C LEU A 79 6.17 11.28 7.41
N LYS A 80 6.63 11.73 8.58
CA LYS A 80 8.06 11.79 8.90
C LYS A 80 8.72 10.42 9.04
N THR A 81 7.99 9.30 9.11
CA THR A 81 8.61 7.96 9.14
C THR A 81 9.00 7.45 7.75
N ILE A 82 8.50 8.08 6.68
CA ILE A 82 8.78 7.68 5.28
C ILE A 82 9.58 8.74 4.51
N VAL A 83 10.01 9.81 5.19
CA VAL A 83 10.77 10.93 4.62
C VAL A 83 12.07 11.12 5.42
N LEU A 84 13.17 11.37 4.73
CA LEU A 84 14.47 11.68 5.33
C LEU A 84 14.51 13.13 5.86
N PRO A 85 15.44 13.48 6.78
CA PRO A 85 15.51 14.83 7.36
C PRO A 85 15.67 15.97 6.34
N ASP A 86 16.20 15.69 5.16
CA ASP A 86 16.36 16.64 4.05
C ASP A 86 15.12 16.75 3.15
N GLY A 87 14.04 16.05 3.47
CA GLY A 87 12.80 16.01 2.70
C GLY A 87 12.79 15.01 1.54
N SER A 88 13.89 14.28 1.31
CA SER A 88 13.93 13.23 0.29
C SER A 88 13.25 11.94 0.77
N ILE A 89 12.90 11.06 -0.16
CA ILE A 89 12.35 9.73 0.14
C ILE A 89 13.28 8.64 -0.38
N LEU A 90 13.33 7.52 0.36
CA LEU A 90 13.93 6.30 -0.15
C LEU A 90 13.01 5.69 -1.20
N ARG A 91 13.58 5.22 -2.31
CA ARG A 91 12.85 4.48 -3.35
C ARG A 91 13.55 3.19 -3.64
N CYS A 92 12.77 2.14 -3.82
CA CYS A 92 13.25 0.86 -4.30
C CYS A 92 13.68 0.95 -5.77
N ASN A 93 14.53 0.00 -6.18
CA ASN A 93 15.04 -0.09 -7.56
C ASN A 93 14.00 -0.65 -8.54
N PHE A 94 13.08 -1.48 -8.06
CA PHE A 94 12.04 -2.13 -8.85
C PHE A 94 10.67 -1.87 -8.25
N TYR A 95 9.68 -2.66 -8.65
CA TYR A 95 8.32 -2.62 -8.13
C TYR A 95 8.09 -3.76 -7.16
N ALA A 96 7.27 -3.54 -6.13
CA ALA A 96 6.96 -4.61 -5.20
C ALA A 96 6.17 -5.72 -5.90
N LEU A 97 6.66 -6.95 -5.78
CA LEU A 97 6.02 -8.14 -6.33
C LEU A 97 5.64 -9.11 -5.20
N PRO A 98 4.60 -9.94 -5.38
CA PRO A 98 4.37 -11.08 -4.51
C PRO A 98 5.60 -11.99 -4.50
N THR A 99 5.92 -12.53 -3.33
CA THR A 99 6.93 -13.57 -3.20
C THR A 99 6.43 -14.89 -3.79
N ARG A 100 7.38 -15.74 -4.20
CA ARG A 100 7.06 -16.99 -4.91
C ARG A 100 6.17 -17.93 -4.09
N ASP A 101 6.32 -17.95 -2.75
CA ASP A 101 5.57 -18.83 -1.87
C ASP A 101 4.09 -18.45 -1.72
N CYS A 102 3.71 -17.19 -1.95
CA CYS A 102 2.32 -16.75 -1.92
C CYS A 102 1.72 -16.46 -3.31
N LEU A 103 2.49 -16.65 -4.40
CA LEU A 103 2.12 -16.20 -5.76
C LEU A 103 0.85 -16.86 -6.33
N PHE A 104 0.56 -18.09 -5.94
CA PHE A 104 -0.61 -18.85 -6.40
C PHE A 104 -1.55 -19.20 -5.25
N GLN A 105 -1.48 -18.44 -4.15
CA GLN A 105 -2.32 -18.60 -2.97
C GLN A 105 -3.36 -17.49 -2.93
N ASP A 106 -4.41 -17.67 -2.13
CA ASP A 106 -5.48 -16.68 -1.95
C ASP A 106 -5.39 -16.00 -0.57
N PRO A 107 -4.51 -14.98 -0.43
CA PRO A 107 -4.32 -14.27 0.84
C PRO A 107 -5.55 -13.47 1.30
N LEU A 108 -6.63 -13.44 0.51
CA LEU A 108 -7.83 -12.69 0.82
C LEU A 108 -8.90 -13.56 1.48
N HIS A 109 -8.97 -14.84 1.12
CA HIS A 109 -10.09 -15.69 1.53
C HIS A 109 -9.68 -16.96 2.27
N ASP A 110 -8.44 -17.44 2.11
CA ASP A 110 -8.05 -18.75 2.65
C ASP A 110 -7.82 -18.78 4.18
N GLY A 111 -7.75 -17.60 4.81
CA GLY A 111 -7.54 -17.42 6.24
C GLY A 111 -6.18 -17.93 6.76
N GLN A 112 -5.25 -18.25 5.88
CA GLN A 112 -3.98 -18.91 6.19
C GLN A 112 -2.78 -18.19 5.57
N THR A 113 -2.92 -17.72 4.34
CA THR A 113 -1.85 -17.09 3.59
C THR A 113 -1.76 -15.62 3.95
N ILE A 114 -0.54 -15.17 4.25
CA ILE A 114 -0.22 -13.75 4.38
C ILE A 114 0.36 -13.28 3.05
N LEU A 115 -0.13 -12.15 2.53
CA LEU A 115 0.50 -11.50 1.39
C LEU A 115 1.93 -11.08 1.79
N LYS A 116 2.93 -11.69 1.17
CA LYS A 116 4.33 -11.33 1.33
C LYS A 116 4.82 -10.71 0.04
N ILE A 117 5.19 -9.43 0.10
CA ILE A 117 5.75 -8.67 -1.01
C ILE A 117 7.22 -8.36 -0.78
N TRP A 118 7.97 -8.20 -1.85
CA TRP A 118 9.40 -7.89 -1.78
C TRP A 118 9.79 -6.86 -2.85
N ASN A 119 10.84 -6.11 -2.54
CA ASN A 119 11.50 -5.19 -3.46
C ASN A 119 12.97 -5.01 -3.03
N LEU A 120 13.80 -4.42 -3.88
CA LEU A 120 15.22 -4.19 -3.61
C LEU A 120 15.48 -2.71 -3.36
N ASN A 121 16.21 -2.42 -2.28
CA ASN A 121 16.70 -1.08 -1.99
C ASN A 121 17.87 -0.70 -2.91
N LYS A 122 18.01 0.62 -3.12
CA LYS A 122 19.17 1.22 -3.77
C LYS A 122 20.35 1.31 -2.81
#